data_AF-A0A454WIT3-F1
#
_entry.id   AF-A0A454WIT3-F1
#
_cell.length_a   1.000
_cell.length_b   1.000
_cell.length_c   1.000
_cell.angle_alpha   90.00
_cell.angle_beta   90.00
_cell.angle_gamma   90.00
#
_symmetry.space_group_name_H-M   'P 1'
#
loop_
_entity.id
_entity.type
_entity.pdbx_description
1 polymer ?
#
loop_
_entity_poly.entity_id
_entity_poly.type
_entity_poly.pdbx_seq_one_letter_code
_entity_poly.pdbx_strand_id
1 'polypeptide(L)'
;MIILDTSILRSISPESSSADLLHAIKAICGQHIAMPWVVREELAAQQAIKYQELHERAVQAVEALQHGTPWKMAVEVGECDTERVREHWRHRWGSLIGVIPTSDEALRQAIYREANRLPPCKESKGQKTGSRDAAI
;
A
#
# COMPACT_ATOMS: atom_id res chain seq x y z
N MET A 1 8.56 21.27 0.90
CA MET A 1 8.12 19.93 0.44
C MET A 1 7.56 19.21 1.64
N ILE A 2 6.38 18.60 1.51
CA ILE A 2 5.78 17.73 2.53
C ILE A 2 6.03 16.28 2.09
N ILE A 3 6.62 15.47 2.97
CA ILE A 3 6.81 14.04 2.75
C ILE A 3 5.76 13.29 3.58
N LEU A 4 5.00 12.42 2.94
CA LEU A 4 3.96 11.62 3.58
C LEU A 4 4.42 10.18 3.75
N ASP A 5 4.14 9.61 4.93
CA ASP A 5 4.42 8.23 5.26
C ASP A 5 3.24 7.30 4.91
N THR A 6 3.44 5.99 5.06
CA THR A 6 2.38 5.01 4.83
C THR A 6 1.22 5.14 5.82
N SER A 7 1.45 5.65 7.04
CA SER A 7 0.39 5.71 8.06
C SER A 7 -0.66 6.79 7.74
N ILE A 8 -0.21 7.96 7.30
CA ILE A 8 -1.07 9.05 6.83
C ILE A 8 -1.77 8.62 5.54
N LEU A 9 -1.03 8.07 4.57
CA LEU A 9 -1.60 7.67 3.28
C LEU A 9 -2.58 6.50 3.41
N ARG A 10 -2.45 5.63 4.42
CA ARG A 10 -3.45 4.58 4.70
C ARG A 10 -4.81 5.14 5.10
N SER A 11 -4.83 6.28 5.78
CA SER A 11 -6.09 6.95 6.15
C SER A 11 -6.74 7.72 5.00
N ILE A 12 -6.03 7.85 3.87
CA ILE A 12 -6.50 8.51 2.66
C ILE A 12 -6.79 7.44 1.62
N SER A 13 -8.04 7.29 1.19
CA SER A 13 -8.32 6.42 0.04
C SER A 13 -7.97 7.17 -1.25
N PRO A 14 -7.20 6.56 -2.17
CA PRO A 14 -6.98 7.11 -3.51
C PRO A 14 -8.27 7.36 -4.29
N GLU A 15 -9.36 6.70 -3.91
CA GLU A 15 -10.64 6.74 -4.59
C GLU A 15 -11.69 7.57 -3.84
N SER A 16 -11.35 8.16 -2.68
CA SER A 16 -12.27 9.02 -1.92
C SER A 16 -12.04 10.50 -2.18
N SER A 17 -12.97 11.33 -1.69
CA SER A 17 -12.84 12.79 -1.59
C SER A 17 -11.57 13.27 -0.87
N SER A 18 -10.87 12.38 -0.16
CA SER A 18 -9.57 12.66 0.45
C SER A 18 -8.45 12.79 -0.59
N ALA A 19 -8.59 12.16 -1.77
CA ALA A 19 -7.69 12.40 -2.91
C ALA A 19 -7.88 13.81 -3.49
N ASP A 20 -9.12 14.32 -3.49
CA ASP A 20 -9.41 15.71 -3.89
C ASP A 20 -8.76 16.71 -2.95
N LEU A 21 -8.67 16.39 -1.65
CA LEU A 21 -7.92 17.19 -0.68
C LEU A 21 -6.43 17.25 -1.04
N LEU A 22 -5.81 16.14 -1.41
CA LEU A 22 -4.39 16.11 -1.83
C LEU A 22 -4.18 16.95 -3.10
N HIS A 23 -5.10 16.86 -4.06
CA HIS A 23 -5.09 17.71 -5.25
C HIS A 23 -5.27 19.20 -4.91
N ALA A 24 -6.18 19.53 -4.00
CA ALA A 24 -6.43 20.90 -3.55
C ALA A 24 -5.21 21.50 -2.83
N ILE A 25 -4.56 20.75 -1.93
CA ILE A 25 -3.36 21.21 -1.23
C ILE A 25 -2.23 21.47 -2.23
N LYS A 26 -2.06 20.57 -3.22
CA LYS A 26 -1.08 20.76 -4.31
C LYS A 26 -1.36 22.03 -5.12
N ALA A 27 -2.63 22.35 -5.38
CA ALA A 27 -3.04 23.50 -6.16
C ALA A 27 -2.95 24.84 -5.39
N ILE A 28 -3.29 24.84 -4.09
CA ILE A 28 -3.45 26.05 -3.29
C ILE A 28 -2.13 26.47 -2.61
N CYS A 29 -1.37 25.51 -2.07
CA CYS A 29 -0.29 25.85 -1.15
C CYS A 29 1.09 26.03 -1.82
N GLY A 30 1.22 25.75 -3.12
CA GLY A 30 2.52 25.75 -3.82
C GLY A 30 3.55 24.78 -3.21
N GLN A 31 3.14 23.93 -2.26
CA GLN A 31 3.99 22.97 -1.57
C GLN A 31 3.95 21.65 -2.32
N HIS A 32 5.13 21.16 -2.71
CA HIS A 32 5.28 19.82 -3.26
C HIS A 32 4.99 18.76 -2.20
N ILE A 33 3.94 17.96 -2.39
CA ILE A 33 3.64 16.76 -1.62
C ILE A 33 4.26 15.55 -2.33
N ALA A 34 5.03 14.76 -1.60
CA ALA A 34 5.63 13.54 -2.12
C ALA A 34 5.57 12.39 -1.09
N MET A 35 5.78 11.17 -1.58
CA MET A 35 6.09 10.00 -0.76
C MET A 35 7.42 9.37 -1.21
N PRO A 36 8.19 8.77 -0.29
CA PRO A 36 9.31 7.92 -0.64
C PRO A 36 8.87 6.72 -1.48
N TRP A 37 9.74 6.25 -2.38
CA TRP A 37 9.46 5.07 -3.20
C TRP A 37 9.06 3.86 -2.36
N VAL A 38 9.74 3.62 -1.23
CA VAL A 38 9.41 2.50 -0.33
C VAL A 38 7.99 2.56 0.24
N VAL A 39 7.46 3.77 0.47
CA VAL A 39 6.09 3.97 0.95
C VAL A 39 5.09 3.56 -0.13
N ARG A 40 5.35 3.92 -1.40
CA ARG A 40 4.51 3.50 -2.52
C ARG A 40 4.49 1.98 -2.67
N GLU A 41 5.64 1.33 -2.57
CA GLU A 41 5.73 -0.13 -2.68
C GLU A 41 5.02 -0.81 -1.50
N GLU A 42 5.10 -0.26 -0.29
CA GLU A 42 4.35 -0.76 0.86
C GLU A 42 2.83 -0.66 0.62
N LEU A 43 2.34 0.48 0.12
CA LEU A 43 0.91 0.68 -0.17
C LEU A 43 0.42 -0.30 -1.26
N ALA A 44 1.19 -0.50 -2.32
CA ALA A 44 0.86 -1.44 -3.39
C ALA A 44 0.85 -2.90 -2.87
N ALA A 45 1.84 -3.27 -2.06
CA ALA A 45 1.92 -4.61 -1.46
C ALA A 45 0.73 -4.91 -0.53
N GLN A 46 0.29 -3.93 0.27
CA GLN A 46 -0.87 -4.10 1.14
C GLN A 46 -2.16 -4.37 0.37
N GLN A 47 -2.34 -3.74 -0.79
CA GLN A 47 -3.49 -3.99 -1.64
C GLN A 47 -3.44 -5.37 -2.31
N ALA A 48 -2.25 -5.81 -2.70
CA ALA A 48 -2.05 -7.16 -3.23
C ALA A 48 -2.37 -8.24 -2.18
N ILE A 49 -2.00 -8.04 -0.92
CA ILE A 49 -2.34 -8.95 0.19
C ILE A 49 -3.86 -9.03 0.36
N LYS A 50 -4.56 -7.88 0.42
CA LYS A 50 -6.03 -7.85 0.51
C LYS A 50 -6.70 -8.53 -0.68
N TYR A 51 -6.17 -8.31 -1.89
CA TYR A 51 -6.66 -8.97 -3.10
C TYR A 51 -6.50 -10.49 -3.01
N GLN A 52 -5.34 -10.97 -2.54
CA GLN A 52 -5.09 -12.38 -2.37
C GLN A 52 -6.11 -13.01 -1.40
N GLU A 53 -6.36 -12.38 -0.25
CA GLU A 53 -7.38 -12.84 0.70
C GLU A 53 -8.79 -12.88 0.07
N LEU A 54 -9.14 -11.87 -0.74
CA LEU A 54 -10.41 -11.84 -1.46
C LEU A 54 -10.51 -12.94 -2.52
N HIS A 55 -9.42 -13.20 -3.24
CA HIS A 55 -9.32 -14.26 -4.24
C HIS A 55 -9.50 -15.63 -3.60
N GLU A 56 -8.77 -15.92 -2.51
CA GLU A 56 -8.89 -17.18 -1.76
C GLU A 56 -10.32 -17.42 -1.28
N ARG A 57 -10.99 -16.38 -0.76
CA ARG A 57 -12.41 -16.46 -0.38
C ARG A 57 -13.33 -16.73 -1.56
N ALA A 58 -13.06 -16.14 -2.73
CA ALA A 58 -13.84 -16.37 -3.93
C ALA A 58 -13.69 -17.81 -4.43
N VAL A 59 -12.46 -18.35 -4.42
CA VAL A 59 -12.18 -19.75 -4.77
C VAL A 59 -12.97 -20.68 -3.87
N GLN A 60 -12.86 -20.51 -2.54
CA GLN A 60 -13.58 -21.35 -1.57
C GLN A 60 -15.11 -21.28 -1.77
N ALA A 61 -15.66 -20.10 -2.07
CA ALA A 61 -17.09 -19.94 -2.31
C ALA A 61 -17.55 -20.66 -3.59
N VAL A 62 -16.75 -20.58 -4.67
CA VAL A 62 -17.05 -21.28 -5.92
C VAL A 62 -16.95 -22.79 -5.74
N GLU A 63 -15.92 -23.29 -5.05
CA GLU A 63 -15.76 -24.71 -4.73
C GLU A 63 -16.94 -25.24 -3.90
N ALA A 64 -17.36 -24.50 -2.87
CA ALA A 64 -18.50 -24.88 -2.04
C ALA A 64 -19.80 -24.95 -2.86
N LEU A 65 -20.02 -23.97 -3.74
CA LEU A 65 -21.19 -23.94 -4.62
C LEU A 65 -21.17 -25.11 -5.61
N GLN A 66 -20.01 -25.44 -6.20
CA GLN A 66 -19.86 -26.57 -7.09
C GLN A 66 -20.16 -27.91 -6.39
N HIS A 67 -19.71 -28.09 -5.14
CA HIS A 67 -20.02 -29.29 -4.36
C HIS A 67 -21.51 -29.46 -4.07
N GLY A 68 -22.22 -28.35 -3.83
CA GLY A 68 -23.65 -28.36 -3.55
C GLY A 68 -24.55 -28.45 -4.79
N THR A 69 -23.97 -28.34 -5.99
CA THR A 69 -24.74 -28.22 -7.24
C THR A 69 -24.72 -29.54 -8.04
N PRO A 70 -25.89 -30.18 -8.28
CA PRO A 70 -25.95 -31.47 -8.99
C PRO A 70 -25.58 -31.42 -10.48
N TRP A 71 -25.53 -30.24 -11.08
CA TRP A 71 -25.20 -30.04 -12.50
C TRP A 71 -23.87 -29.30 -12.68
N LYS A 72 -23.25 -29.45 -13.86
CA LYS A 72 -21.97 -28.82 -14.16
C LYS A 72 -22.11 -27.29 -14.20
N MET A 73 -21.29 -26.61 -13.39
CA MET A 73 -21.16 -25.16 -13.41
C MET A 73 -19.96 -24.73 -14.29
N ALA A 74 -20.13 -23.65 -15.02
CA ALA A 74 -19.07 -23.03 -15.84
C ALA A 74 -18.44 -21.81 -15.15
N VAL A 75 -18.43 -21.79 -13.81
CA VAL A 75 -17.85 -20.70 -13.03
C VAL A 75 -16.46 -21.11 -12.59
N GLU A 76 -15.47 -20.37 -13.06
CA GLU A 76 -14.07 -20.51 -12.68
C GLU A 76 -13.57 -19.16 -12.16
N VAL A 77 -12.86 -19.19 -11.03
CA VAL A 77 -12.12 -18.03 -10.55
C VAL A 77 -10.79 -18.03 -11.29
N GLY A 78 -10.48 -16.93 -12.01
CA GLY A 78 -9.22 -16.80 -12.74
C GLY A 78 -7.99 -16.83 -11.83
N GLU A 79 -6.79 -16.72 -12.41
CA GLU A 79 -5.53 -16.75 -11.64
C GLU A 79 -5.39 -15.57 -10.66
N CYS A 80 -4.73 -15.83 -9.53
CA CYS A 80 -4.41 -14.80 -8.54
C CYS A 80 -3.20 -13.97 -8.99
N ASP A 81 -3.43 -12.97 -9.85
CA ASP A 81 -2.39 -12.08 -10.34
C ASP A 81 -2.15 -10.89 -9.39
N THR A 82 -1.31 -11.12 -8.38
CA THR A 82 -0.96 -10.10 -7.38
C THR A 82 -0.05 -9.00 -7.92
N GLU A 83 0.75 -9.26 -8.96
CA GLU A 83 1.65 -8.25 -9.53
C GLU A 83 0.87 -7.21 -10.34
N ARG A 84 -0.12 -7.64 -11.13
CA ARG A 84 -1.01 -6.71 -11.83
C ARG A 84 -1.76 -5.79 -10.88
N VAL A 85 -2.14 -6.30 -9.71
CA VAL A 85 -2.72 -5.47 -8.64
C VAL A 85 -1.70 -4.47 -8.12
N ARG A 86 -0.44 -4.87 -7.86
CA ARG A 86 0.61 -3.94 -7.45
C ARG A 86 0.85 -2.85 -8.49
N GLU A 87 0.94 -3.20 -9.77
CA GLU A 87 1.12 -2.25 -10.87
C GLU A 87 -0.01 -1.21 -10.91
N HIS A 88 -1.26 -1.65 -10.81
CA HIS A 88 -2.42 -0.76 -10.74
C HIS A 88 -2.27 0.25 -9.60
N TRP A 89 -1.94 -0.21 -8.39
CA TRP A 89 -1.80 0.67 -7.22
C TRP A 89 -0.56 1.56 -7.27
N ARG A 90 0.58 1.08 -7.79
CA ARG A 90 1.77 1.92 -8.03
C ARG A 90 1.43 3.08 -8.97
N HIS A 91 0.70 2.80 -10.05
CA HIS A 91 0.27 3.82 -11.00
C HIS A 91 -0.70 4.80 -10.34
N ARG A 92 -1.72 4.30 -9.64
CA ARG A 92 -2.73 5.12 -8.98
C ARG A 92 -2.09 6.08 -7.98
N TRP A 93 -1.23 5.59 -7.10
CA TRP A 93 -0.53 6.44 -6.12
C TRP A 93 0.43 7.42 -6.77
N GLY A 94 1.18 6.99 -7.80
CA GLY A 94 2.10 7.85 -8.54
C GLY A 94 1.41 8.98 -9.30
N SER A 95 0.13 8.80 -9.69
CA SER A 95 -0.68 9.86 -10.32
C SER A 95 -1.14 10.94 -9.33
N LEU A 96 -1.29 10.57 -8.04
CA LEU A 96 -1.85 11.45 -7.01
C LEU A 96 -0.81 12.36 -6.38
N ILE A 97 0.34 11.79 -5.96
CA ILE A 97 1.41 12.55 -5.31
C ILE A 97 2.79 12.16 -5.88
N GLY A 98 3.75 13.08 -5.73
CA GLY A 98 5.11 12.85 -6.22
C GLY A 98 5.76 11.64 -5.55
N VAL A 99 6.60 10.92 -6.29
CA VAL A 99 7.41 9.83 -5.73
C VAL A 99 8.86 10.29 -5.74
N ILE A 100 9.49 10.31 -4.56
CA ILE A 100 10.92 10.60 -4.44
C ILE A 100 11.70 9.29 -4.26
N PRO A 101 12.91 9.17 -4.84
CA PRO A 101 13.74 8.01 -4.63
C PRO A 101 14.14 7.91 -3.15
N THR A 102 14.13 6.69 -2.61
CA THR A 102 14.75 6.40 -1.31
C THR A 102 16.22 6.10 -1.55
N SER A 103 17.13 6.71 -0.78
CA SER A 103 18.57 6.44 -0.93
C SER A 103 18.95 5.05 -0.44
N ASP A 104 19.98 4.46 -1.05
CA ASP A 104 20.51 3.15 -0.64
C ASP A 104 20.93 3.13 0.83
N GLU A 105 21.51 4.23 1.33
CA GLU A 105 21.89 4.37 2.73
C GLU A 105 20.67 4.34 3.65
N ALA A 106 19.60 5.05 3.29
CA ALA A 106 18.35 5.06 4.05
C ALA A 106 17.69 3.67 4.06
N LEU A 107 17.73 2.94 2.95
CA LEU A 107 17.24 1.55 2.87
C LEU A 107 18.08 0.60 3.75
N ARG A 108 19.41 0.66 3.67
CA ARG A 108 20.30 -0.16 4.50
C ARG A 108 20.08 0.11 5.98
N GLN A 109 19.94 1.38 6.36
CA GLN A 109 19.69 1.77 7.73
C GLN A 109 18.31 1.28 8.21
N ALA A 110 17.27 1.39 7.40
CA ALA A 110 15.95 0.84 7.73
C ALA A 110 15.99 -0.68 7.93
N ILE A 111 16.66 -1.42 7.04
CA ILE A 111 16.82 -2.88 7.15
C ILE A 111 17.61 -3.24 8.42
N TYR A 112 18.72 -2.55 8.69
CA TYR A 112 19.52 -2.77 9.90
C TYR A 112 18.68 -2.59 11.16
N ARG A 113 17.90 -1.50 11.24
CA ARG A 113 17.05 -1.21 12.40
C ARG A 113 15.93 -2.23 12.55
N GLU A 114 15.34 -2.71 11.45
CA GLU A 114 14.28 -3.73 11.47
C GLU A 114 14.81 -5.06 11.98
N ALA A 115 15.96 -5.50 11.46
CA ALA A 115 16.62 -6.73 11.87
C ALA A 115 16.97 -6.73 13.37
N ASN A 116 17.32 -5.56 13.91
CA ASN A 116 17.67 -5.39 15.32
C ASN A 116 16.48 -4.97 16.21
N ARG A 117 15.26 -4.86 15.65
CA ARG A 117 14.05 -4.39 16.36
C ARG A 117 14.27 -3.10 17.15
N LEU A 118 15.06 -2.18 16.59
CA LEU A 118 15.39 -0.91 17.25
C LEU A 118 14.12 -0.06 17.42
N PRO A 119 14.04 0.78 18.47
CA PRO A 119 12.91 1.70 18.65
C PRO A 119 12.73 2.63 17.42
N PRO A 120 11.53 3.14 17.17
CA PRO A 120 11.26 4.05 16.04
C PRO A 120 12.14 5.30 16.05
N CYS A 121 12.28 5.94 14.89
CA CYS A 121 13.04 7.19 14.78
C CYS A 121 12.29 8.38 15.40
N LYS A 122 10.97 8.25 15.60
CA LYS A 122 10.12 9.17 16.37
C LYS A 122 9.35 8.44 17.46
N GLU A 123 9.29 9.02 18.65
CA GLU A 123 8.30 8.62 19.64
C GLU A 123 6.95 9.26 19.30
N SER A 124 5.96 8.45 18.92
CA SER A 124 4.57 8.89 18.72
C SER A 124 3.65 8.19 19.72
N LYS A 125 3.16 8.93 20.71
CA LYS A 125 2.06 8.55 21.63
C LYS A 125 2.11 7.12 22.20
N GLY A 126 3.29 6.62 22.54
CA GLY A 126 3.46 5.30 23.19
C GLY A 126 3.16 4.08 22.32
N GLN A 127 2.89 4.25 21.02
CA GLN A 127 2.71 3.14 20.08
C GLN A 127 3.95 2.96 19.22
N LYS A 128 4.51 1.74 19.23
CA LYS A 128 5.65 1.37 18.38
C LYS A 128 5.18 1.28 16.94
N THR A 129 5.50 2.28 16.13
CA THR A 129 5.54 2.13 14.66
C THR A 129 6.95 1.71 14.26
N GLY A 130 7.08 0.89 13.22
CA GLY A 130 8.28 0.10 12.94
C GLY A 130 9.53 0.91 12.59
N SER A 131 10.66 0.23 12.43
CA SER A 131 11.96 0.83 12.14
C SER A 131 12.10 1.48 10.74
N ARG A 132 11.03 1.35 9.92
CA ARG A 132 10.89 1.84 8.55
C ARG A 132 10.99 3.35 8.40
N ASP A 133 10.81 4.10 9.50
CA ASP A 133 10.98 5.55 9.53
C ASP A 133 12.35 6.00 9.02
N ALA A 134 13.40 5.17 9.10
CA ALA A 134 14.71 5.54 8.59
C ALA A 134 14.76 5.64 7.04
N ALA A 135 13.78 5.06 6.34
CA ALA A 135 13.67 5.13 4.88
C ALA A 135 12.71 6.23 4.38
N ILE A 136 12.14 7.03 5.29
CA ILE A 136 11.15 8.09 5.03
C ILE A 136 11.73 9.45 5.43
#